data_AF-A0A8B5XCX3-F1
#
_entry.id   AF-A0A8B5XCX3-F1
#
_cell.length_a   1.000
_cell.length_b   1.000
_cell.length_c   1.000
_cell.angle_alpha   90.00
_cell.angle_beta   90.00
_cell.angle_gamma   90.00
#
_symmetry.space_group_name_H-M   'P 1'
#
loop_
_entity.id
_entity.type
_entity.pdbx_description
1 polymer ?
#
loop_
_entity_poly.entity_id
_entity_poly.type
_entity_poly.pdbx_seq_one_letter_code
_entity_poly.pdbx_strand_id
1 'polypeptide(L)'
;MPTPTHDHVNWGLIGVCGGKQLTTLHERVDDGSNPDYAELTLLEHRVRERGEVHALVAPRDIHTIETVGDEPSYSLHVIGGNLTRSHRHIFDVETGKVTHVTGQRM
;
A
#
# COMPACT_ATOMS: atom_id res chain seq x y z
N MET A 1 -0.57 -11.82 9.00
CA MET A 1 0.61 -11.40 8.23
C MET A 1 0.19 -10.25 7.33
N PRO A 2 0.93 -9.15 7.34
CA PRO A 2 0.65 -7.98 6.50
C PRO A 2 0.86 -8.31 5.01
N THR A 3 0.23 -7.50 4.14
CA THR A 3 0.66 -7.42 2.73
C THR A 3 2.13 -6.94 2.68
N PRO A 4 2.86 -7.22 1.59
CA PRO A 4 4.13 -6.53 1.34
C PRO A 4 3.94 -5.00 1.35
N THR A 5 4.99 -4.24 1.63
CA THR A 5 4.95 -2.78 1.43
C THR A 5 4.92 -2.51 -0.07
N HIS A 6 3.88 -1.83 -0.57
CA HIS A 6 3.66 -1.69 -2.02
C HIS A 6 2.95 -0.39 -2.38
N ASP A 7 2.98 -0.05 -3.66
CA ASP A 7 2.23 1.06 -4.27
C ASP A 7 1.22 0.58 -5.33
N HIS A 8 0.44 1.52 -5.86
CA HIS A 8 -0.55 1.25 -6.92
C HIS A 8 -0.27 2.01 -8.21
N VAL A 9 0.58 3.05 -8.17
CA VAL A 9 0.93 3.92 -9.31
C VAL A 9 -0.33 4.47 -10.01
N ASN A 10 -1.40 4.63 -9.24
CA ASN A 10 -2.72 5.07 -9.67
C ASN A 10 -3.39 5.81 -8.51
N TRP A 11 -4.43 6.59 -8.82
CA TRP A 11 -5.35 7.02 -7.77
C TRP A 11 -6.28 5.88 -7.37
N GLY A 12 -6.77 5.90 -6.14
CA GLY A 12 -7.78 4.95 -5.69
C GLY A 12 -8.43 5.31 -4.36
N LEU A 13 -9.42 4.52 -3.96
CA LEU A 13 -10.10 4.59 -2.68
C LEU A 13 -10.17 3.18 -2.09
N ILE A 14 -9.88 3.07 -0.80
CA ILE A 14 -10.07 1.87 0.00
C ILE A 14 -11.16 2.16 1.03
N GLY A 15 -12.26 1.39 0.99
CA GLY A 15 -13.32 1.43 2.00
C GLY A 15 -13.33 0.15 2.83
N VAL A 16 -13.20 0.25 4.15
CA VAL A 16 -13.24 -0.91 5.05
C VAL A 16 -14.69 -1.35 5.25
N CYS A 17 -15.03 -2.56 4.81
CA CYS A 17 -16.39 -3.07 4.84
C CYS A 17 -16.68 -3.93 6.09
N GLY A 18 -15.65 -4.58 6.64
CA GLY A 18 -15.75 -5.37 7.88
C GLY A 18 -14.37 -5.65 8.50
N GLY A 19 -14.37 -5.99 9.79
CA GLY A 19 -13.16 -6.16 10.59
C GLY A 19 -12.41 -4.84 10.83
N LYS A 20 -11.13 -4.95 11.20
CA LYS A 20 -10.20 -3.83 11.37
C LYS A 20 -8.91 -4.09 10.60
N GLN A 21 -8.36 -3.03 10.01
CA GLN A 21 -7.15 -3.09 9.19
C GLN A 21 -6.12 -2.10 9.70
N LEU A 22 -4.96 -2.59 10.15
CA LEU A 22 -3.82 -1.75 10.45
C LEU A 22 -3.14 -1.37 9.12
N THR A 23 -3.14 -0.08 8.81
CA THR A 23 -2.46 0.48 7.64
C THR A 23 -1.19 1.18 8.09
N THR A 24 -0.06 0.74 7.53
CA THR A 24 1.24 1.40 7.72
C THR A 24 1.60 2.13 6.44
N LEU A 25 1.53 3.45 6.44
CA LEU A 25 1.84 4.31 5.31
C LEU A 25 3.28 4.82 5.42
N HIS A 26 4.02 4.72 4.32
CA HIS A 26 5.38 5.22 4.19
C HIS A 26 5.44 6.31 3.13
N GLU A 27 6.46 7.16 3.23
CA GLU A 27 6.82 8.14 2.23
C GLU A 27 8.24 7.88 1.74
N ARG A 28 8.44 7.98 0.42
CA ARG A 28 9.77 7.95 -0.20
C ARG A 28 10.47 9.29 0.02
N VAL A 29 11.70 9.24 0.54
CA VAL A 29 12.49 10.44 0.91
C VAL A 29 13.79 10.62 0.12
N ASP A 30 14.16 9.63 -0.70
CA ASP A 30 15.26 9.77 -1.67
C ASP A 30 14.82 10.53 -2.94
N ASP A 31 15.78 10.80 -3.83
CA ASP A 31 15.59 11.62 -5.03
C ASP A 31 14.92 10.90 -6.22
N GLY A 32 14.59 9.61 -6.09
CA GLY A 32 13.95 8.87 -7.18
C GLY A 32 14.89 8.42 -8.29
N SER A 33 16.18 8.75 -8.23
CA SER A 33 17.12 8.55 -9.35
C SER A 33 17.46 7.07 -9.60
N ASN A 34 17.44 6.25 -8.55
CA ASN A 34 17.62 4.81 -8.66
C ASN A 34 16.25 4.10 -8.67
N PRO A 35 15.86 3.43 -9.78
CA PRO A 35 14.60 2.71 -9.85
C PRO A 35 14.56 1.44 -8.98
N ASP A 36 15.72 0.92 -8.56
CA ASP A 36 15.84 -0.34 -7.80
C ASP A 36 16.04 -0.12 -6.30
N TYR A 37 16.04 1.15 -5.86
CA TYR A 37 16.23 1.54 -4.47
C TYR A 37 15.26 2.65 -4.09
N ALA A 38 14.75 2.61 -2.86
CA ALA A 38 13.98 3.69 -2.25
C ALA A 38 14.28 3.78 -0.75
N GLU A 39 14.55 4.99 -0.26
CA GLU A 39 14.59 5.27 1.18
C GLU A 39 13.19 5.65 1.63
N LEU A 40 12.65 4.91 2.61
CA LEU A 40 11.29 5.10 3.10
C LEU A 40 11.28 5.54 4.56
N THR A 41 10.44 6.52 4.88
CA THR A 41 10.13 6.89 6.27
C THR A 41 8.69 6.54 6.61
N LEU A 42 8.43 6.18 7.87
CA LEU A 42 7.08 5.94 8.36
C LEU A 42 6.31 7.26 8.45
N LEU A 43 5.17 7.35 7.75
CA LEU A 43 4.31 8.53 7.75
C LEU A 43 3.09 8.36 8.66
N GLU A 44 2.44 7.19 8.61
CA GLU A 44 1.28 6.89 9.43
C GLU A 44 1.25 5.42 9.81
N HIS A 45 0.80 5.13 11.03
CA HIS A 45 0.50 3.78 11.49
C HIS A 45 -0.84 3.79 12.19
N ARG A 46 -1.90 3.36 11.51
CA ARG A 46 -3.28 3.59 11.96
C ARG A 46 -4.19 2.40 11.71
N VAL A 47 -4.99 2.07 12.73
CA VAL A 47 -6.11 1.13 12.58
C VAL A 47 -7.26 1.83 11.87
N ARG A 48 -7.66 1.28 10.74
CA ARG A 48 -8.84 1.62 9.94
C ARG A 48 -10.00 0.73 10.37
N GLU A 49 -11.13 1.36 10.66
CA GLU A 49 -12.34 0.68 11.14
C GLU A 49 -13.43 0.64 10.06
N ARG A 50 -14.43 -0.22 10.28
CA ARG A 50 -15.58 -0.36 9.38
C ARG A 50 -16.23 1.00 9.07
N GLY A 51 -16.42 1.26 7.79
CA GLY A 51 -17.00 2.51 7.28
C GLY A 51 -15.97 3.60 6.99
N GLU A 52 -14.72 3.47 7.44
CA GLU A 52 -13.66 4.39 7.03
C GLU A 52 -13.32 4.21 5.54
N VAL A 53 -13.08 5.34 4.88
CA VAL A 53 -12.59 5.41 3.51
C VAL A 53 -11.31 6.25 3.50
N HIS A 54 -10.28 5.76 2.83
CA HIS A 54 -9.04 6.50 2.63
C HIS A 54 -8.58 6.43 1.17
N ALA A 55 -7.84 7.46 0.75
CA ALA A 55 -7.40 7.62 -0.62
C ALA A 55 -6.00 7.05 -0.84
N LEU A 56 -5.81 6.50 -2.03
CA LEU A 56 -4.51 6.17 -2.61
C LEU A 56 -4.14 7.28 -3.57
N VAL A 57 -3.02 7.97 -3.29
CA VAL A 57 -2.57 9.11 -4.09
C VAL A 57 -1.11 8.89 -4.45
N ALA A 58 -0.86 8.28 -5.61
CA ALA A 58 0.48 8.12 -6.15
C ALA A 58 1.19 9.50 -6.30
N PRO A 59 2.51 9.58 -6.02
CA PRO A 59 3.40 8.48 -5.61
C PRO A 59 3.46 8.24 -4.08
N ARG A 60 2.54 8.81 -3.30
CA ARG A 60 2.56 8.79 -1.82
C ARG A 60 1.63 7.72 -1.23
N ASP A 61 1.43 6.62 -1.95
CA ASP A 61 0.53 5.53 -1.58
C ASP A 61 1.26 4.24 -1.19
N ILE A 62 2.50 4.35 -0.71
CA ILE A 62 3.34 3.21 -0.31
C ILE A 62 2.88 2.70 1.06
N HIS A 63 2.25 1.51 1.13
CA HIS A 63 1.72 1.03 2.40
C HIS A 63 1.68 -0.49 2.55
N THR A 64 1.44 -0.93 3.80
CA THR A 64 1.01 -2.28 4.13
C THR A 64 -0.40 -2.27 4.70
N ILE A 65 -1.08 -3.41 4.58
CA ILE A 65 -2.36 -3.68 5.27
C ILE A 65 -2.22 -4.97 6.07
N GLU A 66 -2.59 -4.93 7.34
CA GLU A 66 -2.70 -6.10 8.20
C GLU A 66 -4.10 -6.21 8.80
N THR A 67 -4.69 -7.41 8.76
CA THR A 67 -5.90 -7.68 9.53
C THR A 67 -5.55 -7.73 11.02
N VAL A 68 -6.25 -6.95 11.84
CA VAL A 68 -6.08 -6.93 13.30
C VAL A 68 -7.40 -7.23 14.01
N GLY A 69 -7.30 -7.91 15.16
CA GLY A 69 -8.45 -8.37 15.94
C GLY A 69 -8.85 -9.82 15.64
N ASP A 70 -9.97 -10.24 16.21
CA ASP A 70 -10.40 -11.65 16.22
C ASP A 70 -11.29 -12.04 15.03
N GLU A 71 -11.67 -11.06 14.20
CA GLU A 71 -12.57 -11.24 13.06
C GLU A 71 -11.83 -10.98 11.74
N PRO A 72 -12.17 -11.69 10.64
CA PRO A 72 -11.64 -11.37 9.32
C PRO A 72 -11.95 -9.93 8.90
N SER A 73 -10.98 -9.27 8.25
CA SER A 73 -11.19 -7.95 7.64
C SER A 73 -11.36 -8.04 6.13
N TYR A 74 -12.15 -7.13 5.57
CA TYR A 74 -12.32 -7.01 4.12
C TYR A 74 -12.67 -5.57 3.74
N SER A 75 -12.19 -5.17 2.57
CA SER A 75 -12.31 -3.82 2.04
C SER A 75 -12.67 -3.82 0.55
N LEU A 76 -13.38 -2.81 0.10
CA LEU A 76 -13.64 -2.54 -1.31
C LEU A 76 -12.64 -1.52 -1.84
N HIS A 77 -12.03 -1.82 -2.99
CA HIS A 77 -11.03 -0.98 -3.64
C HIS A 77 -11.58 -0.47 -4.96
N VAL A 78 -11.57 0.85 -5.16
CA VAL A 78 -11.85 1.50 -6.45
C VAL A 78 -10.56 2.13 -6.92
N ILE A 79 -10.05 1.72 -8.09
CA ILE A 79 -8.73 2.14 -8.57
C ILE A 79 -8.87 2.66 -10.00
N GLY A 80 -8.18 3.76 -10.28
CA GLY A 80 -8.21 4.46 -11.57
C GLY A 80 -7.54 3.77 -12.75
N GLY A 81 -7.10 2.53 -12.58
CA GLY A 81 -6.33 1.80 -13.58
C GLY A 81 -6.46 0.29 -13.42
N ASN A 82 -6.01 -0.45 -14.44
CA ASN A 82 -6.05 -1.90 -14.43
C ASN A 82 -4.80 -2.45 -13.73
N LEU A 83 -4.92 -2.81 -12.45
CA LEU A 83 -3.82 -3.37 -11.65
C LEU A 83 -3.17 -4.62 -12.27
N THR A 84 -3.90 -5.39 -13.08
CA THR A 84 -3.34 -6.56 -13.75
C THR A 84 -2.35 -6.21 -14.88
N ARG A 85 -2.30 -4.93 -15.26
CA ARG A 85 -1.41 -4.38 -16.30
C ARG A 85 -0.50 -3.27 -15.79
N SER A 86 -0.73 -2.76 -14.59
CA SER A 86 0.11 -1.74 -13.97
C SER A 86 1.48 -2.30 -13.59
N HIS A 87 2.53 -1.55 -13.92
CA HIS A 87 3.88 -1.72 -13.36
C HIS A 87 3.89 -1.07 -11.99
N ARG A 88 4.06 -1.88 -10.95
CA ARG A 88 4.00 -1.47 -9.54
C ARG A 88 5.22 -1.98 -8.80
N HIS A 89 5.37 -1.55 -7.56
CA HIS A 89 6.55 -1.78 -6.78
C HIS A 89 6.21 -2.46 -5.46
N ILE A 90 7.08 -3.38 -5.05
CA ILE A 90 7.18 -3.88 -3.68
C ILE A 90 8.47 -3.32 -3.10
N PHE A 91 8.39 -2.78 -1.89
CA PHE A 91 9.48 -2.13 -1.19
C PHE A 91 9.90 -2.97 0.01
N ASP A 92 11.20 -3.21 0.13
CA ASP A 92 11.79 -3.71 1.36
C ASP A 92 12.20 -2.51 2.22
N VAL A 93 11.50 -2.29 3.33
CA VAL A 93 11.68 -1.10 4.18
C VAL A 93 13.04 -1.10 4.89
N GLU A 94 13.62 -2.28 5.14
CA GLU A 94 14.89 -2.40 5.86
C GLU A 94 16.10 -2.16 4.95
N THR A 95 16.05 -2.69 3.73
CA THR A 95 17.17 -2.64 2.78
C THR A 95 17.02 -1.56 1.72
N GLY A 96 15.82 -0.98 1.58
CA GLY A 96 15.45 -0.04 0.53
C GLY A 96 15.29 -0.69 -0.85
N LYS A 97 15.37 -2.02 -0.96
CA LYS A 97 15.26 -2.71 -2.25
C LYS A 97 13.86 -2.52 -2.85
N VAL A 98 13.81 -2.13 -4.12
CA VAL A 98 12.57 -2.07 -4.91
C VAL A 98 12.48 -3.29 -5.82
N THR A 99 11.36 -4.00 -5.75
CA THR A 99 11.03 -5.10 -6.66
C THR A 99 9.89 -4.68 -7.58
N HIS A 100 10.17 -4.63 -8.88
CA HIS A 100 9.21 -4.28 -9.91
C HIS A 100 8.32 -5.47 -10.24
N VAL A 101 7.00 -5.27 -10.22
CA VAL A 101 6.01 -6.32 -10.48
C VAL A 101 4.95 -5.86 -11.46
N THR A 102 4.43 -6.79 -12.25
CA THR A 102 3.36 -6.55 -13.22
C THR A 102 2.36 -7.69 -13.14
N GLY A 103 1.07 -7.38 -13.09
CA GLY A 103 0.01 -8.40 -13.17
C GLY A 103 -0.12 -9.34 -11.97
N GLN A 104 0.66 -9.15 -10.90
CA GLN A 104 0.54 -9.94 -9.68
C GLN A 104 -0.54 -9.37 -8.75
N ARG A 105 -1.36 -10.26 -8.18
CA ARG A 105 -2.14 -9.94 -6.99
C ARG A 105 -1.16 -9.82 -5.81
N MET A 106 -1.24 -8.71 -5.10
CA MET A 106 -0.49 -8.42 -3.88
C MET A 106 -1.37 -8.71 -2.67
#